data_AF-A0A932VK41-F1
#
_entry.id   AF-A0A932VK41-F1
#
_cell.length_a   1.000
_cell.length_b   1.000
_cell.length_c   1.000
_cell.angle_alpha   90.00
_cell.angle_beta   90.00
_cell.angle_gamma   90.00
#
_symmetry.space_group_name_H-M   'P 1'
#
loop_
_entity.id
_entity.type
_entity.pdbx_description
1 polymer ?
#
loop_
_entity_poly.entity_id
_entity_poly.type
_entity_poly.pdbx_seq_one_letter_code
_entity_poly.pdbx_strand_id
1 'polypeptide(L)'
;MPKRKEKIEESSSQSSPVNAILIGAALLLGVLVLYQYRTSLPTLPTVKIPSLGQPTPTPTPTALKPGKETYSISQASDLKAPKILKLTLDPLDVNKGQTQAIVVETEPGKNVDSVTIVFISDNKTRTLSLQKQQDLIWQTQWTLDDSVLYKYILVITASSEGQQSTVTVAPRQ
;
A
#
# COMPACT_ATOMS: atom_id res chain seq x y z
N MET A 1 -67.24 -31.30 -12.25
CA MET A 1 -66.76 -32.68 -12.05
C MET A 1 -66.10 -32.78 -10.68
N PRO A 2 -66.47 -33.77 -9.84
CA PRO A 2 -66.32 -33.72 -8.38
C PRO A 2 -65.35 -34.78 -7.83
N LYS A 3 -64.96 -34.64 -6.55
CA LYS A 3 -64.78 -35.69 -5.50
C LYS A 3 -64.17 -35.01 -4.25
N ARG A 4 -64.88 -34.78 -3.13
CA ARG A 4 -65.54 -35.70 -2.18
C ARG A 4 -64.52 -36.72 -1.66
N LYS A 5 -64.16 -36.82 -0.37
CA LYS A 5 -64.96 -37.11 0.85
C LYS A 5 -64.11 -36.74 2.08
N GLU A 6 -64.62 -36.08 3.14
CA GLU A 6 -65.42 -36.61 4.27
C GLU A 6 -64.72 -37.63 5.18
N LYS A 7 -64.45 -37.23 6.45
CA LYS A 7 -64.62 -37.95 7.74
C LYS A 7 -64.01 -37.06 8.86
N ILE A 8 -64.67 -36.56 9.91
CA ILE A 8 -65.52 -37.16 10.97
C ILE A 8 -64.72 -38.26 11.70
N GLU A 9 -64.38 -38.21 12.99
CA GLU A 9 -65.18 -37.96 14.20
C GLU A 9 -64.22 -37.79 15.42
N GLU A 10 -64.71 -37.11 16.47
CA GLU A 10 -64.70 -37.44 17.91
C GLU A 10 -63.64 -38.40 18.50
N SER A 11 -63.32 -38.44 19.78
CA SER A 11 -63.50 -37.65 21.02
C SER A 11 -62.91 -38.56 22.11
N SER A 12 -62.52 -37.99 23.24
CA SER A 12 -62.75 -38.60 24.56
C SER A 12 -62.03 -39.93 24.93
N SER A 13 -61.02 -39.74 25.79
CA SER A 13 -61.04 -40.17 27.20
C SER A 13 -60.26 -41.41 27.65
N GLN A 14 -59.66 -41.19 28.82
CA GLN A 14 -59.41 -42.10 29.93
C GLN A 14 -58.69 -43.43 29.67
N SER A 15 -57.49 -43.53 30.23
CA SER A 15 -57.35 -44.05 31.59
C SER A 15 -55.89 -43.98 32.06
N SER A 16 -55.66 -43.34 33.21
CA SER A 16 -54.63 -43.82 34.13
C SER A 16 -55.23 -44.98 34.91
N PRO A 17 -54.49 -46.06 35.16
CA PRO A 17 -53.89 -46.13 36.49
C PRO A 17 -52.51 -46.83 36.57
N VAL A 18 -51.65 -46.25 37.41
CA VAL A 18 -50.96 -46.94 38.52
C VAL A 18 -49.76 -47.84 38.17
N ASN A 19 -48.58 -47.30 38.47
CA ASN A 19 -47.45 -47.91 39.17
C ASN A 19 -47.06 -49.36 38.85
N ALA A 20 -45.91 -49.51 38.18
CA ALA A 20 -44.95 -50.57 38.50
C ALA A 20 -43.53 -50.00 38.35
N ILE A 21 -43.01 -49.57 39.50
CA ILE A 21 -41.65 -49.10 39.75
C ILE A 21 -40.74 -50.33 39.98
N LEU A 22 -39.43 -50.16 39.73
CA LEU A 22 -38.30 -51.01 40.14
C LEU A 22 -38.23 -52.36 39.37
N ILE A 23 -37.25 -52.64 38.51
CA ILE A 23 -35.84 -52.96 38.83
C ILE A 23 -35.03 -52.83 37.51
N GLY A 24 -34.80 -51.62 37.01
CA GLY A 24 -34.09 -51.43 35.72
C GLY A 24 -33.17 -50.21 35.63
N ALA A 25 -33.01 -49.44 36.71
CA ALA A 25 -32.33 -48.14 36.66
C ALA A 25 -30.88 -48.13 37.17
N ALA A 26 -30.41 -49.18 37.87
CA ALA A 26 -29.10 -49.15 38.53
C ALA A 26 -27.90 -49.49 37.61
N LEU A 27 -28.08 -50.33 36.59
CA LEU A 27 -26.98 -50.72 35.68
C LEU A 27 -26.74 -49.72 34.53
N LEU A 28 -27.77 -48.97 34.11
CA LEU A 28 -27.63 -47.93 33.07
C LEU A 28 -26.94 -46.66 33.60
N LEU A 29 -27.13 -46.30 34.88
CA LEU A 29 -26.44 -45.15 35.48
C LEU A 29 -24.93 -45.42 35.69
N GLY A 30 -24.55 -46.66 36.03
CA GLY A 30 -23.14 -47.03 36.20
C GLY A 30 -22.32 -46.92 34.91
N VAL A 31 -22.88 -47.37 33.78
CA VAL A 31 -22.23 -47.25 32.45
C VAL A 31 -22.16 -45.80 31.98
N LEU A 32 -23.20 -45.00 32.24
CA LEU A 32 -23.23 -43.58 31.85
C LEU A 32 -22.19 -42.75 32.63
N VAL A 33 -22.03 -43.00 33.94
CA VAL A 33 -21.02 -42.31 34.76
C VAL A 33 -19.59 -42.70 34.35
N LEU A 34 -19.34 -43.97 34.01
CA LEU A 34 -18.04 -44.41 33.53
C LEU A 34 -17.69 -43.85 32.13
N TYR A 35 -18.69 -43.68 31.27
CA TYR A 35 -18.52 -43.06 29.94
C TYR A 35 -18.18 -41.56 30.06
N GLN A 36 -18.87 -40.82 30.94
CA GLN A 36 -18.57 -39.41 31.23
C GLN A 36 -17.17 -39.19 31.81
N TYR A 37 -16.68 -40.14 32.63
CA TYR A 37 -15.35 -40.03 33.22
C TYR A 37 -14.22 -40.33 32.21
N ARG A 38 -14.44 -41.19 31.22
CA ARG A 38 -13.41 -41.51 30.20
C ARG A 38 -13.24 -40.43 29.13
N THR A 39 -14.25 -39.59 28.89
CA THR A 39 -14.13 -38.46 27.93
C THR A 39 -13.49 -37.22 28.56
N SER A 40 -13.27 -37.21 29.87
CA SER A 40 -12.78 -36.06 30.63
C SER A 40 -11.31 -36.18 30.98
N LEU A 41 -10.43 -36.51 30.00
CA LEU A 41 -9.00 -36.30 30.23
C LEU A 41 -8.74 -34.79 30.27
N PRO A 42 -8.22 -34.23 31.38
CA PRO A 42 -7.84 -32.83 31.42
C PRO A 42 -6.74 -32.61 30.40
N THR A 43 -7.03 -31.83 29.35
CA THR A 43 -6.02 -31.38 28.41
C THR A 43 -5.07 -30.45 29.17
N LEU A 44 -3.78 -30.77 29.18
CA LEU A 44 -2.78 -29.86 29.70
C LEU A 44 -2.92 -28.52 28.95
N PRO A 45 -2.90 -27.38 29.64
CA PRO A 45 -2.96 -26.09 28.96
C PRO A 45 -1.73 -26.00 28.03
N THR A 46 -1.97 -26.07 26.73
CA THR A 46 -0.94 -25.77 25.73
C THR A 46 -0.59 -24.29 25.89
N VAL A 47 0.53 -24.02 26.57
CA VAL A 47 1.13 -22.69 26.61
C VAL A 47 1.56 -22.36 25.19
N LYS A 48 0.76 -21.55 24.49
CA LYS A 48 1.16 -20.95 23.21
C LYS A 48 2.33 -20.02 23.48
N ILE A 49 3.55 -20.52 23.30
CA ILE A 49 4.74 -19.65 23.29
C ILE A 49 4.55 -18.71 22.10
N PRO A 50 4.47 -17.39 22.30
CA PRO A 50 4.42 -16.46 21.18
C PRO A 50 5.69 -16.68 20.35
N SER A 51 5.50 -17.08 19.10
CA SER A 51 6.60 -17.13 18.13
C SER A 51 7.17 -15.71 18.06
N LEU A 52 8.41 -15.54 18.51
CA LEU A 52 9.17 -14.31 18.27
C LEU A 52 9.31 -14.24 16.75
N GLY A 53 8.48 -13.41 16.12
CA GLY A 53 8.44 -13.28 14.67
C GLY A 53 9.86 -13.11 14.13
N GLN A 54 10.16 -13.78 13.02
CA GLN A 54 11.43 -13.63 12.33
C GLN A 54 11.66 -12.13 12.05
N PRO A 55 12.82 -11.56 12.43
CA PRO A 55 13.09 -10.16 12.14
C PRO A 55 13.00 -9.97 10.62
N THR A 56 12.13 -9.05 10.18
CA THR A 56 12.10 -8.65 8.78
C THR A 56 13.33 -7.80 8.52
N PRO A 57 14.19 -8.14 7.54
CA PRO A 57 15.36 -7.32 7.26
C PRO A 57 14.90 -5.91 6.89
N THR A 58 15.51 -4.90 7.52
CA THR A 58 15.27 -3.50 7.15
C THR A 58 16.04 -3.22 5.86
N PRO A 59 15.41 -2.61 4.83
CA PRO A 59 16.12 -2.28 3.60
C PRO A 59 17.26 -1.30 3.87
N THR A 60 18.39 -1.52 3.19
CA THR A 60 19.54 -0.60 3.22
C THR A 60 19.20 0.68 2.44
N PRO A 61 19.44 1.88 3.00
CA PRO A 61 19.30 3.14 2.28
C PRO A 61 20.13 3.19 1.00
N THR A 62 19.61 3.89 -0.03
CA THR A 62 20.34 4.19 -1.26
C THR A 62 21.10 5.49 -1.09
N ALA A 63 22.44 5.42 -1.13
CA ALA A 63 23.27 6.61 -1.04
C ALA A 63 23.15 7.46 -2.32
N LEU A 64 23.18 8.79 -2.14
CA LEU A 64 23.27 9.77 -3.23
C LEU A 64 24.67 10.36 -3.29
N LYS A 65 25.15 10.68 -4.49
CA LYS A 65 26.47 11.30 -4.67
C LYS A 65 26.45 12.71 -4.04
N PRO A 66 27.49 13.09 -3.26
CA PRO A 66 27.47 14.36 -2.56
C PRO A 66 27.68 15.56 -3.48
N GLY A 67 27.05 16.67 -3.13
CA GLY A 67 27.22 17.96 -3.80
C GLY A 67 26.44 18.08 -5.11
N LYS A 68 26.89 19.00 -5.97
CA LYS A 68 26.21 19.34 -7.22
C LYS A 68 26.39 18.27 -8.27
N GLU A 69 25.29 17.86 -8.91
CA GLU A 69 25.31 16.91 -10.03
C GLU A 69 24.52 17.43 -11.23
N THR A 70 24.95 17.02 -12.43
CA THR A 70 24.32 17.40 -13.69
C THR A 70 24.11 16.17 -14.57
N TYR A 71 22.88 15.99 -15.05
CA TYR A 71 22.46 14.89 -15.91
C TYR A 71 22.15 15.44 -17.30
N SER A 72 22.81 14.88 -18.32
CA SER A 72 22.44 15.08 -19.72
C SER A 72 21.30 14.15 -20.08
N ILE A 73 20.28 14.69 -20.74
CA ILE A 73 19.05 13.99 -21.07
C ILE A 73 18.95 13.90 -22.60
N SER A 74 18.77 12.67 -23.08
CA SER A 74 18.54 12.38 -24.50
C SER A 74 17.08 12.00 -24.72
N GLN A 75 16.42 12.69 -25.64
CA GLN A 75 15.06 12.38 -26.08
C GLN A 75 15.07 12.11 -27.60
N ALA A 76 13.99 11.50 -28.11
CA ALA A 76 13.87 11.20 -29.53
C ALA A 76 14.05 12.46 -30.38
N SER A 77 14.82 12.35 -31.46
CA SER A 77 15.19 13.49 -32.31
C SER A 77 14.00 14.10 -33.05
N ASP A 78 12.99 13.29 -33.35
CA ASP A 78 11.76 13.63 -34.07
C ASP A 78 10.62 14.11 -33.15
N LEU A 79 10.86 14.20 -31.84
CA LEU A 79 9.87 14.65 -30.85
C LEU A 79 9.33 16.03 -31.21
N LYS A 80 7.99 16.13 -31.33
CA LYS A 80 7.28 17.38 -31.64
C LYS A 80 6.91 18.23 -30.42
N ALA A 81 7.42 17.88 -29.24
CA ALA A 81 7.27 18.62 -27.99
C ALA A 81 8.59 19.31 -27.59
N PRO A 82 8.59 20.25 -26.63
CA PRO A 82 9.83 20.79 -26.08
C PRO A 82 10.77 19.70 -25.60
N LYS A 83 12.07 19.81 -25.85
CA LYS A 83 13.03 18.86 -25.29
C LYS A 83 13.68 19.40 -24.02
N ILE A 84 13.94 18.51 -23.09
CA ILE A 84 14.71 18.73 -21.87
C ILE A 84 16.11 18.19 -22.14
N LEU A 85 17.12 19.04 -22.04
CA LEU A 85 18.51 18.72 -22.36
C LEU A 85 19.34 18.38 -21.12
N LYS A 86 19.15 19.14 -20.04
CA LYS A 86 19.92 18.95 -18.81
C LYS A 86 19.06 19.14 -17.56
N LEU A 87 19.41 18.38 -16.53
CA LEU A 87 18.96 18.59 -15.15
C LEU A 87 20.18 18.81 -14.27
N THR A 88 20.19 19.86 -13.47
CA THR A 88 21.20 20.11 -12.43
C THR A 88 20.53 20.13 -11.06
N LEU A 89 21.13 19.44 -10.10
CA LEU A 89 20.69 19.37 -8.71
C LEU A 89 21.83 19.85 -7.81
N ASP A 90 21.55 20.79 -6.90
CA ASP A 90 22.56 21.39 -6.03
C ASP A 90 22.02 21.69 -4.62
N PRO A 91 22.45 20.94 -3.58
CA PRO A 91 23.16 19.66 -3.67
C PRO A 91 22.23 18.52 -4.10
N LEU A 92 22.75 17.43 -4.66
CA LEU A 92 21.99 16.19 -4.93
C LEU A 92 21.64 15.44 -3.63
N ASP A 93 22.59 15.33 -2.70
CA ASP A 93 22.46 14.69 -1.39
C ASP A 93 21.76 15.59 -0.35
N VAL A 94 20.71 16.28 -0.77
CA VAL A 94 19.94 17.18 0.11
C VAL A 94 19.27 16.39 1.24
N ASN A 95 19.42 16.88 2.46
CA ASN A 95 18.75 16.34 3.65
C ASN A 95 17.47 17.12 3.99
N LYS A 96 16.60 16.48 4.77
CA LYS A 96 15.41 17.15 5.32
C LYS A 96 15.81 18.46 6.05
N GLY A 97 15.13 19.54 5.71
CA GLY A 97 15.37 20.89 6.21
C GLY A 97 16.40 21.69 5.43
N GLN A 98 17.12 21.07 4.48
CA GLN A 98 18.07 21.77 3.61
C GLN A 98 17.39 22.31 2.35
N THR A 99 17.97 23.38 1.80
CA THR A 99 17.52 23.96 0.53
C THR A 99 18.27 23.31 -0.62
N GLN A 100 17.53 22.94 -1.65
CA GLN A 100 18.05 22.45 -2.92
C GLN A 100 17.66 23.40 -4.05
N ALA A 101 18.64 23.74 -4.88
CA ALA A 101 18.43 24.38 -6.16
C ALA A 101 18.30 23.31 -7.26
N ILE A 102 17.31 23.50 -8.14
CA ILE A 102 17.10 22.65 -9.31
C ILE A 102 17.11 23.54 -10.54
N VAL A 103 17.91 23.17 -11.53
CA VAL A 103 17.99 23.87 -12.83
C VAL A 103 17.70 22.88 -13.95
N VAL A 104 16.82 23.27 -14.86
CA VAL A 104 16.47 22.52 -16.06
C VAL A 104 16.79 23.36 -17.29
N GLU A 105 17.51 22.77 -18.25
CA GLU A 105 17.81 23.39 -19.54
C GLU A 105 16.96 22.72 -20.63
N THR A 106 16.28 23.51 -21.46
CA THR A 106 15.46 23.05 -22.58
C THR A 106 16.13 23.28 -23.93
N GLU A 107 15.72 22.58 -24.98
CA GLU A 107 16.25 22.76 -26.34
C GLU A 107 15.72 24.07 -26.99
N PRO A 108 16.57 24.79 -27.75
CA PRO A 108 16.10 25.95 -28.52
C PRO A 108 15.09 25.56 -29.61
N GLY A 109 14.27 26.52 -30.02
CA GLY A 109 13.38 26.39 -31.19
C GLY A 109 11.91 26.13 -30.86
N LYS A 110 11.55 25.86 -29.59
CA LYS A 110 10.17 25.90 -29.10
C LYS A 110 10.08 26.86 -27.92
N ASN A 111 9.09 27.75 -27.93
CA ASN A 111 8.86 28.63 -26.79
C ASN A 111 8.21 27.84 -25.66
N VAL A 112 9.01 27.43 -24.68
CA VAL A 112 8.52 26.68 -23.52
C VAL A 112 7.71 27.60 -22.62
N ASP A 113 6.46 27.21 -22.35
CA ASP A 113 5.50 27.96 -21.53
C ASP A 113 5.70 27.66 -20.04
N SER A 114 5.99 26.40 -19.71
CA SER A 114 6.20 25.97 -18.33
C SER A 114 7.10 24.75 -18.22
N VAL A 115 7.81 24.68 -17.10
CA VAL A 115 8.50 23.48 -16.65
C VAL A 115 8.06 23.17 -15.21
N THR A 116 7.63 21.94 -14.99
CA THR A 116 7.24 21.45 -13.66
C THR A 116 8.01 20.18 -13.32
N ILE A 117 8.20 19.93 -12.03
CA ILE A 117 8.80 18.71 -11.51
C ILE A 117 7.86 18.11 -10.49
N VAL A 118 7.47 16.85 -10.68
CA VAL A 118 6.89 16.03 -9.63
C VAL A 118 8.03 15.30 -8.93
N PHE A 119 8.32 15.71 -7.70
CA PHE A 119 9.31 15.10 -6.83
C PHE A 119 8.64 14.04 -5.95
N ILE A 120 9.19 12.83 -5.96
CA ILE A 120 8.71 11.70 -5.16
C ILE A 120 9.83 11.27 -4.21
N SER A 121 9.57 11.41 -2.93
CA SER A 121 10.45 11.03 -1.82
C SER A 121 9.91 9.82 -1.07
N ASP A 122 10.49 9.48 0.08
CA ASP A 122 10.13 8.27 0.82
C ASP A 122 8.63 8.25 1.18
N ASN A 123 8.13 9.39 1.66
CA ASN A 123 6.80 9.54 2.25
C ASN A 123 5.92 10.57 1.56
N LYS A 124 6.45 11.36 0.60
CA LYS A 124 5.73 12.47 -0.01
C LYS A 124 5.89 12.51 -1.53
N THR A 125 4.89 13.13 -2.15
CA THR A 125 4.95 13.59 -3.54
C THR A 125 4.67 15.09 -3.54
N ARG A 126 5.50 15.86 -4.25
CA ARG A 126 5.36 17.32 -4.34
C ARG A 126 5.56 17.79 -5.77
N THR A 127 4.71 18.72 -6.21
CA THR A 127 4.92 19.42 -7.48
C THR A 127 5.66 20.72 -7.24
N LEU A 128 6.73 20.94 -8.01
CA LEU A 128 7.54 22.15 -8.04
C LEU A 128 7.37 22.82 -9.39
N SER A 129 6.95 24.08 -9.39
CA SER A 129 6.94 24.91 -10.60
C SER A 129 8.28 25.64 -10.72
N LEU A 130 8.89 25.57 -11.90
CA LEU A 130 10.14 26.26 -12.18
C LEU A 130 9.84 27.62 -12.82
N GLN A 131 10.67 28.60 -12.47
CA GLN A 131 10.62 29.93 -13.04
C GLN A 131 11.66 30.05 -14.15
N LYS A 132 11.28 30.69 -15.26
CA LYS A 132 12.18 30.98 -16.36
C LYS A 132 13.19 32.03 -15.90
N GLN A 133 14.48 31.68 -15.87
CA GLN A 133 15.53 32.60 -15.46
C GLN A 133 16.08 33.36 -16.67
N GLN A 134 16.45 32.61 -17.72
CA GLN A 134 16.98 33.17 -18.96
C GLN A 134 16.74 32.19 -20.10
N ASP A 135 16.09 32.64 -21.18
CA ASP A 135 15.84 31.90 -22.43
C ASP A 135 15.45 30.42 -22.23
N LEU A 136 16.41 29.51 -22.21
CA LEU A 136 16.23 28.06 -22.11
C LEU A 136 16.42 27.49 -20.70
N ILE A 137 16.71 28.33 -19.71
CA ILE A 137 17.06 27.96 -18.35
C ILE A 137 15.88 28.21 -17.41
N TRP A 138 15.46 27.15 -16.74
CA TRP A 138 14.38 27.12 -15.76
C TRP A 138 14.94 26.75 -14.40
N GLN A 139 14.57 27.47 -13.35
CA GLN A 139 15.10 27.24 -12.01
C GLN A 139 14.01 27.23 -10.95
N THR A 140 14.20 26.41 -9.92
CA THR A 140 13.48 26.56 -8.65
C THR A 140 14.44 26.33 -7.48
N GLN A 141 14.08 26.83 -6.32
CA GLN A 141 14.73 26.53 -5.05
C GLN A 141 13.66 26.15 -4.04
N TRP A 142 13.92 25.11 -3.27
CA TRP A 142 12.95 24.64 -2.28
C TRP A 142 13.66 24.01 -1.09
N THR A 143 13.00 24.04 0.06
CA THR A 143 13.44 23.33 1.26
C THR A 143 12.81 21.95 1.29
N LEU A 144 13.65 20.91 1.33
CA LEU A 144 13.20 19.53 1.41
C LEU A 144 12.55 19.28 2.78
N ASP A 145 11.33 18.78 2.79
CA ASP A 145 10.54 18.56 4.00
C ASP A 145 10.28 17.07 4.31
N ASP A 146 11.01 16.17 3.64
CA ASP A 146 10.94 14.71 3.80
C ASP A 146 12.34 14.06 3.75
N SER A 147 12.42 12.77 4.09
CA SER A 147 13.62 11.96 3.85
C SER A 147 13.67 11.39 2.43
N VAL A 148 14.88 11.11 1.97
CA VAL A 148 15.16 10.58 0.63
C VAL A 148 16.10 9.37 0.68
N LEU A 149 15.93 8.54 1.71
CA LEU A 149 16.80 7.40 1.97
C LEU A 149 16.55 6.24 1.01
N TYR A 150 15.35 6.14 0.45
CA TYR A 150 14.92 5.01 -0.40
C TYR A 150 14.34 5.47 -1.73
N LYS A 151 13.73 6.64 -1.78
CA LYS A 151 13.14 7.23 -2.99
C LYS A 151 13.65 8.65 -3.18
N TYR A 152 14.18 8.88 -4.37
CA TYR A 152 14.54 10.19 -4.88
C TYR A 152 14.27 10.19 -6.39
N ILE A 153 13.05 10.50 -6.79
CA ILE A 153 12.60 10.45 -8.18
C ILE A 153 12.08 11.82 -8.59
N LEU A 154 12.52 12.30 -9.74
CA LEU A 154 12.02 13.52 -10.37
C LEU A 154 11.34 13.14 -11.68
N VAL A 155 10.09 13.57 -11.85
CA VAL A 155 9.38 13.52 -13.13
C VAL A 155 9.27 14.95 -13.63
N ILE A 156 10.04 15.29 -14.65
CA ILE A 156 10.15 16.63 -15.22
C ILE A 156 9.22 16.69 -16.42
N THR A 157 8.36 17.71 -16.48
CA THR A 157 7.48 17.96 -17.62
C THR A 157 7.71 19.37 -18.15
N ALA A 158 8.04 19.48 -19.44
CA ALA A 158 8.12 20.75 -20.17
C ALA A 158 6.94 20.86 -21.15
N SER A 159 6.26 22.01 -21.17
CA SER A 159 5.10 22.24 -22.03
C SER A 159 5.27 23.48 -22.93
N SER A 160 4.77 23.40 -24.15
CA SER A 160 4.71 24.48 -25.13
C SER A 160 3.52 24.26 -26.05
N GLU A 161 2.62 25.24 -26.16
CA GLU A 161 1.50 25.22 -27.10
C GLU A 161 0.64 23.94 -27.01
N GLY A 162 0.43 23.43 -25.79
CA GLY A 162 -0.33 22.20 -25.53
C GLY A 162 0.43 20.89 -25.81
N GLN A 163 1.64 20.95 -26.35
CA GLN A 163 2.55 19.80 -26.43
C GLN A 163 3.34 19.66 -25.13
N GLN A 164 3.67 18.42 -24.76
CA GLN A 164 4.43 18.11 -23.55
C GLN A 164 5.49 17.06 -23.80
N SER A 165 6.62 17.18 -23.12
CA SER A 165 7.57 16.09 -22.95
C SER A 165 7.79 15.83 -21.47
N THR A 166 8.00 14.55 -21.14
CA THR A 166 8.19 14.10 -19.77
C THR A 166 9.44 13.23 -19.67
N VAL A 167 10.24 13.47 -18.64
CA VAL A 167 11.48 12.71 -18.36
C VAL A 167 11.50 12.33 -16.88
N THR A 168 11.78 11.07 -16.60
CA THR A 168 11.98 10.56 -15.24
C THR A 168 13.46 10.42 -14.95
N VAL A 169 13.93 11.04 -13.87
CA VAL A 169 15.31 10.91 -13.38
C VAL A 169 15.27 10.33 -11.97
N ALA A 170 16.02 9.26 -11.75
CA ALA A 170 16.17 8.62 -10.44
C ALA A 170 17.67 8.47 -10.12
N PRO A 171 18.31 9.53 -9.62
CA PRO A 171 19.70 9.53 -9.18
C PRO A 171 20.04 8.36 -8.25
N ARG A 172 21.19 7.73 -8.50
CA ARG A 172 21.79 6.69 -7.65
C ARG A 172 23.30 6.86 -7.69
N GLN A 173 23.99 6.46 -6.62
CA GLN A 173 25.45 6.26 -6.65
C GLN A 173 25.82 5.07 -7.54
#